data_AF-A0A848QXQ6-F1
#
_entry.id   AF-A0A848QXQ6-F1
#
_cell.length_a   1.000
_cell.length_b   1.000
_cell.length_c   1.000
_cell.angle_alpha   90.00
_cell.angle_beta   90.00
_cell.angle_gamma   90.00
#
_symmetry.space_group_name_H-M   'P 1'
#
loop_
_entity.id
_entity.type
_entity.pdbx_description
1 polymer ?
#
loop_
_entity_poly.entity_id
_entity_poly.type
_entity_poly.pdbx_seq_one_letter_code
_entity_poly.pdbx_strand_id
1 'polypeptide(L)'
;MKSCNSTKKRRWKCNALLILFLLCGCLHIHAQALRGTTGLLHAPTADMEKDKTFKFGGNVLDITPLRYEDFDVRYTFNYYLNITIFPWLEVGYTCTLNYANEGSTYFPEKVWGKYSNQDRSFYGRLRVWKEGWWKGWTPQIVVGLDDPGTHEASGGGGIASRNESGGNAFFMRYYIAMTKHIDFAGIGNLGTHVSYVIDRPANYPQAKGIAIGANFKIHTLGESWGNKLLNGFNLMAEYDARTVNIGAHYQLWKDHINLIAELNNGKYFSGGIYFKIHLK
;
A
#
# COMPACT_ATOMS: atom_id res chain seq x y z
N MET A 1 24.79 -3.56 40.23
CA MET A 1 23.40 -3.59 39.68
C MET A 1 23.26 -2.61 38.52
N LYS A 2 23.33 -3.01 37.23
CA LYS A 2 23.14 -2.09 36.07
C LYS A 2 22.06 -2.51 35.05
N SER A 3 21.47 -3.71 35.17
CA SER A 3 20.54 -4.25 34.15
C SER A 3 19.14 -3.59 34.13
N CYS A 4 18.51 -3.41 35.29
CA CYS A 4 17.07 -3.07 35.41
C CYS A 4 16.66 -1.73 34.75
N ASN A 5 17.52 -0.71 34.76
CA ASN A 5 17.19 0.58 34.15
C ASN A 5 17.15 0.54 32.62
N SER A 6 17.90 -0.36 31.98
CA SER A 6 17.91 -0.51 30.51
C SER A 6 16.56 -1.01 29.99
N THR A 7 16.04 -2.09 30.59
CA THR A 7 14.76 -2.70 30.19
C THR A 7 13.57 -1.79 30.48
N LYS A 8 13.58 -1.01 31.58
CA LYS A 8 12.59 0.05 31.81
C LYS A 8 12.64 1.12 30.71
N LYS A 9 13.81 1.70 30.40
CA LYS A 9 13.94 2.72 29.34
C LYS A 9 13.54 2.20 27.95
N ARG A 10 13.78 0.91 27.65
CA ARG A 10 13.33 0.28 26.40
C ARG A 10 11.81 0.15 26.35
N ARG A 11 11.16 -0.36 27.41
CA ARG A 11 9.69 -0.48 27.51
C ARG A 11 8.98 0.87 27.33
N TRP A 12 9.45 1.94 27.98
CA TRP A 12 8.86 3.27 27.83
C TRP A 12 8.93 3.81 26.40
N LYS A 13 10.02 3.54 25.66
CA LYS A 13 10.11 3.90 24.22
C LYS A 13 9.13 3.10 23.36
N CYS A 14 8.98 1.80 23.60
CA CYS A 14 8.00 0.98 22.88
C CYS A 14 6.56 1.45 23.13
N ASN A 15 6.20 1.77 24.37
CA ASN A 15 4.87 2.28 24.71
C ASN A 15 4.60 3.66 24.09
N ALA A 16 5.60 4.55 24.05
CA ALA A 16 5.45 5.87 23.43
C ALA A 16 5.22 5.77 21.91
N LEU A 17 5.91 4.85 21.21
CA LEU A 17 5.65 4.56 19.79
C LEU A 17 4.24 4.02 19.58
N LEU A 18 3.76 3.14 20.47
CA LEU A 18 2.40 2.58 20.41
C LEU A 18 1.29 3.64 20.61
N ILE A 19 1.56 4.67 21.41
CA ILE A 19 0.62 5.78 21.66
C ILE A 19 0.60 6.78 20.48
N LEU A 20 1.77 7.04 19.87
CA LEU A 20 1.86 7.88 18.67
C LEU A 20 1.10 7.30 17.47
N PHE A 21 0.94 5.97 17.44
CA PHE A 21 0.20 5.19 16.44
C PHE A 21 -1.32 5.45 16.41
N LEU A 22 -1.89 6.09 17.43
CA LEU A 22 -3.35 6.06 17.71
C LEU A 22 -4.08 7.40 17.52
N LEU A 23 -3.43 8.45 16.99
CA LEU A 23 -3.93 9.82 17.03
C LEU A 23 -3.83 10.59 15.69
N CYS A 24 -4.78 10.40 14.77
CA CYS A 24 -5.19 11.34 13.69
C CYS A 24 -6.49 10.85 12.98
N GLY A 25 -7.15 11.71 12.19
CA GLY A 25 -8.38 11.35 11.45
C GLY A 25 -8.78 12.35 10.33
N CYS A 26 -9.26 11.82 9.18
CA CYS A 26 -9.90 12.48 8.01
C CYS A 26 -9.07 13.58 7.26
N LEU A 27 -8.86 13.62 5.93
CA LEU A 27 -9.36 12.95 4.69
C LEU A 27 -8.17 12.85 3.65
N HIS A 28 -8.05 12.02 2.59
CA HIS A 28 -8.71 10.86 1.95
C HIS A 28 -7.68 10.23 0.94
N ILE A 29 -7.26 8.95 1.07
CA ILE A 29 -6.27 8.27 0.17
C ILE A 29 -6.66 6.78 -0.05
N HIS A 30 -5.97 6.07 -0.97
CA HIS A 30 -6.24 4.68 -1.40
C HIS A 30 -4.99 3.78 -1.33
N ALA A 31 -5.20 2.52 -0.91
CA ALA A 31 -4.34 1.32 -0.97
C ALA A 31 -3.05 1.36 -1.84
N GLN A 32 -1.91 0.96 -1.26
CA GLN A 32 -0.63 0.72 -1.95
C GLN A 32 -0.30 -0.77 -2.08
N ALA A 33 0.12 -1.44 -1.00
CA ALA A 33 0.41 -2.89 -1.04
C ALA A 33 -0.85 -3.70 -1.40
N LEU A 34 -2.03 -3.25 -0.96
CA LEU A 34 -3.31 -3.84 -1.36
C LEU A 34 -3.70 -3.57 -2.83
N ARG A 35 -2.96 -2.73 -3.57
CA ARG A 35 -3.04 -2.60 -5.06
C ARG A 35 -1.86 -3.27 -5.79
N GLY A 36 -0.86 -3.77 -5.08
CA GLY A 36 0.31 -4.44 -5.65
C GLY A 36 1.54 -3.55 -5.90
N THR A 37 1.47 -2.26 -5.56
CA THR A 37 2.69 -1.42 -5.47
C THR A 37 3.53 -1.82 -4.26
N THR A 38 4.81 -1.48 -4.26
CA THR A 38 5.63 -1.58 -3.06
C THR A 38 5.38 -0.37 -2.17
N GLY A 39 4.88 -0.61 -0.96
CA GLY A 39 4.50 0.43 -0.02
C GLY A 39 3.94 -0.16 1.27
N LEU A 40 3.22 0.67 2.02
CA LEU A 40 2.50 0.28 3.23
C LEU A 40 1.06 -0.15 2.85
N LEU A 41 0.09 0.01 3.74
CA LEU A 41 -1.28 -0.47 3.53
C LEU A 41 -1.98 0.39 2.47
N HIS A 42 -2.20 1.67 2.80
CA HIS A 42 -2.71 2.72 1.92
C HIS A 42 -1.75 3.91 1.79
N ALA A 43 -0.92 4.18 2.79
CA ALA A 43 0.02 5.31 2.77
C ALA A 43 1.18 5.06 1.78
N PRO A 44 1.45 5.98 0.83
CA PRO A 44 2.61 5.83 -0.05
C PRO A 44 3.93 5.92 0.71
N THR A 45 4.83 4.96 0.45
CA THR A 45 6.20 4.97 0.98
C THR A 45 7.22 5.15 -0.14
N ALA A 46 8.47 5.40 0.26
CA ALA A 46 9.58 5.49 -0.67
C ALA A 46 10.27 4.13 -0.90
N ASP A 47 9.64 3.01 -0.51
CA ASP A 47 10.26 1.69 -0.60
C ASP A 47 10.20 1.12 -2.01
N MET A 48 11.32 0.56 -2.45
CA MET A 48 11.50 -0.07 -3.75
C MET A 48 11.99 -1.49 -3.50
N GLU A 49 11.51 -2.45 -4.29
CA GLU A 49 12.02 -3.82 -4.24
C GLU A 49 13.46 -3.88 -4.78
N LYS A 50 14.04 -5.08 -4.71
CA LYS A 50 15.24 -5.42 -5.47
C LYS A 50 15.00 -5.20 -6.97
N ASP A 51 16.05 -4.84 -7.71
CA ASP A 51 16.09 -4.92 -9.17
C ASP A 51 15.59 -6.28 -9.71
N LYS A 52 15.03 -6.25 -10.92
CA LYS A 52 14.48 -7.42 -11.62
C LYS A 52 13.39 -8.17 -10.84
N THR A 53 12.69 -7.51 -9.91
CA THR A 53 11.62 -8.14 -9.13
C THR A 53 10.27 -7.98 -9.82
N PHE A 54 9.69 -9.10 -10.23
CA PHE A 54 8.31 -9.20 -10.70
C PHE A 54 7.41 -9.64 -9.53
N LYS A 55 6.30 -8.95 -9.32
CA LYS A 55 5.30 -9.30 -8.29
C LYS A 55 3.95 -9.49 -8.96
N PHE A 56 3.20 -10.49 -8.53
CA PHE A 56 1.82 -10.70 -8.93
C PHE A 56 1.01 -11.26 -7.78
N GLY A 57 -0.27 -10.96 -7.73
CA GLY A 57 -1.12 -11.38 -6.63
C GLY A 57 -2.55 -10.87 -6.78
N GLY A 58 -3.32 -11.04 -5.71
CA GLY A 58 -4.67 -10.51 -5.61
C GLY A 58 -5.19 -10.49 -4.18
N ASN A 59 -6.10 -9.54 -3.92
CA ASN A 59 -6.67 -9.29 -2.60
C ASN A 59 -8.19 -9.23 -2.66
N VAL A 60 -8.85 -9.63 -1.57
CA VAL A 60 -10.24 -9.24 -1.28
C VAL A 60 -10.19 -7.96 -0.46
N LEU A 61 -10.91 -6.94 -0.92
CA LEU A 61 -10.96 -5.61 -0.30
C LEU A 61 -12.40 -5.29 0.12
N ASP A 62 -12.59 -4.80 1.34
CA ASP A 62 -13.84 -4.15 1.76
C ASP A 62 -14.04 -2.86 0.93
N ILE A 63 -15.28 -2.50 0.57
CA ILE A 63 -15.52 -1.27 -0.20
C ILE A 63 -15.51 0.01 0.65
N THR A 64 -15.68 -0.09 1.96
CA THR A 64 -15.83 1.10 2.84
C THR A 64 -14.58 2.00 2.84
N PRO A 65 -13.35 1.45 2.81
CA PRO A 65 -12.15 2.23 2.54
C PRO A 65 -12.14 2.85 1.13
N LEU A 66 -12.68 2.15 0.12
CA LEU A 66 -12.64 2.52 -1.30
C LEU A 66 -13.72 3.54 -1.74
N ARG A 67 -14.68 3.87 -0.88
CA ARG A 67 -15.76 4.86 -1.11
C ARG A 67 -16.70 4.56 -2.31
N TYR A 68 -16.99 3.30 -2.59
CA TYR A 68 -18.16 2.93 -3.42
C TYR A 68 -19.46 3.10 -2.62
N GLU A 69 -19.71 4.31 -2.10
CA GLU A 69 -20.83 4.63 -1.20
C GLU A 69 -22.20 4.57 -1.91
N ASP A 70 -22.23 4.66 -3.25
CA ASP A 70 -23.43 4.63 -4.10
C ASP A 70 -23.77 3.23 -4.67
N PHE A 71 -23.14 2.15 -4.18
CA PHE A 71 -23.21 0.82 -4.81
C PHE A 71 -23.55 -0.31 -3.83
N ASP A 72 -24.46 -1.22 -4.23
CA ASP A 72 -24.75 -2.47 -3.51
C ASP A 72 -23.63 -3.51 -3.64
N VAL A 73 -22.39 -3.13 -3.34
CA VAL A 73 -21.19 -3.99 -3.31
C VAL A 73 -20.70 -4.00 -1.87
N ARG A 74 -20.20 -5.14 -1.37
CA ARG A 74 -19.57 -5.20 -0.04
C ARG A 74 -18.07 -5.46 -0.12
N TYR A 75 -17.67 -6.34 -1.04
CA TYR A 75 -16.28 -6.68 -1.30
C TYR A 75 -15.97 -6.52 -2.78
N THR A 76 -14.75 -6.07 -3.07
CA THR A 76 -14.14 -6.22 -4.39
C THR A 76 -13.03 -7.27 -4.31
N PHE A 77 -12.73 -7.88 -5.44
CA PHE A 77 -11.47 -8.60 -5.63
C PHE A 77 -10.58 -7.75 -6.53
N ASN A 78 -9.28 -7.71 -6.28
CA ASN A 78 -8.33 -7.15 -7.25
C ASN A 78 -7.22 -8.14 -7.57
N TYR A 79 -6.62 -7.96 -8.75
CA TYR A 79 -5.41 -8.66 -9.16
C TYR A 79 -4.45 -7.68 -9.81
N TYR A 80 -3.15 -7.95 -9.70
CA TYR A 80 -2.11 -7.00 -10.10
C TYR A 80 -0.84 -7.67 -10.60
N LEU A 81 -0.11 -6.91 -11.41
CA LEU A 81 1.21 -7.23 -11.97
C LEU A 81 2.12 -6.02 -11.73
N ASN A 82 3.28 -6.23 -11.13
CA ASN A 82 4.29 -5.23 -10.80
C ASN A 82 5.64 -5.66 -11.36
N ILE A 83 6.44 -4.73 -11.88
CA ILE A 83 7.85 -4.97 -12.13
C ILE A 83 8.71 -3.81 -11.63
N THR A 84 9.59 -4.11 -10.69
CA THR A 84 10.73 -3.27 -10.31
C THR A 84 11.88 -3.58 -11.26
N ILE A 85 11.95 -2.83 -12.37
CA ILE A 85 12.92 -3.04 -13.45
C ILE A 85 14.34 -2.78 -12.92
N PHE A 86 14.51 -1.60 -12.33
CA PHE A 86 15.71 -1.15 -11.64
C PHE A 86 15.34 -0.86 -10.18
N PRO A 87 16.28 -0.84 -9.22
CA PRO A 87 15.94 -0.63 -7.81
C PRO A 87 15.50 0.82 -7.52
N TRP A 88 15.33 1.64 -8.56
CA TRP A 88 14.85 3.02 -8.58
C TRP A 88 13.67 3.25 -9.54
N LEU A 89 13.19 2.23 -10.27
CA LEU A 89 12.06 2.31 -11.20
C LEU A 89 11.15 1.08 -11.04
N GLU A 90 9.93 1.33 -10.59
CA GLU A 90 8.85 0.34 -10.45
C GLU A 90 7.63 0.80 -11.25
N VAL A 91 7.05 -0.12 -12.03
CA VAL A 91 5.83 0.13 -12.82
C VAL A 91 4.88 -1.05 -12.69
N GLY A 92 3.60 -0.86 -12.99
CA GLY A 92 2.67 -1.98 -13.02
C GLY A 92 1.21 -1.61 -13.25
N TYR A 93 0.37 -2.59 -12.98
CA TYR A 93 -1.02 -2.68 -13.37
C TYR A 93 -1.83 -3.32 -12.25
N THR A 94 -3.02 -2.78 -11.98
CA THR A 94 -4.02 -3.35 -11.08
C THR A 94 -5.37 -3.37 -11.81
N CYS A 95 -6.11 -4.47 -11.70
CA CYS A 95 -7.51 -4.55 -12.10
C CYS A 95 -8.36 -4.88 -10.88
N THR A 96 -9.44 -4.12 -10.68
CA THR A 96 -10.44 -4.35 -9.63
C THR A 96 -11.70 -4.93 -10.26
N LEU A 97 -12.34 -5.86 -9.56
CA LEU A 97 -13.55 -6.58 -9.90
C LEU A 97 -14.56 -6.38 -8.79
N ASN A 98 -15.74 -5.86 -9.13
CA ASN A 98 -16.82 -5.64 -8.18
C ASN A 98 -17.64 -6.93 -8.00
N TYR A 99 -17.94 -7.32 -6.75
CA TYR A 99 -18.86 -8.43 -6.51
C TYR A 99 -20.30 -7.94 -6.58
N ALA A 100 -21.07 -8.43 -7.56
CA ALA A 100 -22.47 -8.09 -7.71
C ALA A 100 -23.31 -8.89 -6.70
N ASN A 101 -23.72 -8.23 -5.61
CA ASN A 101 -24.65 -8.83 -4.66
C ASN A 101 -26.02 -9.12 -5.30
N GLU A 102 -26.72 -10.14 -4.80
CA GLU A 102 -28.11 -10.40 -5.15
C GLU A 102 -29.01 -9.23 -4.71
N GLY A 103 -30.00 -8.87 -5.54
CA GLY A 103 -30.83 -7.70 -5.31
C GLY A 103 -30.15 -6.35 -5.61
N SER A 104 -28.92 -6.33 -6.13
CA SER A 104 -28.21 -5.08 -6.46
C SER A 104 -28.97 -4.24 -7.48
N THR A 105 -29.16 -2.96 -7.14
CA THR A 105 -29.79 -1.95 -7.99
C THR A 105 -28.89 -1.48 -9.14
N TYR A 106 -27.57 -1.62 -9.00
CA TYR A 106 -26.57 -1.24 -10.00
C TYR A 106 -26.24 -2.36 -11.00
N PHE A 107 -26.23 -3.62 -10.55
CA PHE A 107 -25.90 -4.76 -11.41
C PHE A 107 -27.16 -5.43 -11.99
N PRO A 108 -27.18 -5.80 -13.29
CA PRO A 108 -28.29 -6.56 -13.85
C PRO A 108 -28.29 -8.00 -13.31
N GLU A 109 -29.47 -8.52 -12.98
CA GLU A 109 -29.71 -9.84 -12.36
C GLU A 109 -28.84 -10.98 -12.92
N LYS A 110 -28.64 -11.03 -14.24
CA LYS A 110 -27.78 -12.02 -14.93
C LYS A 110 -26.34 -12.11 -14.39
N VAL A 111 -25.81 -11.08 -13.72
CA VAL A 111 -24.47 -11.06 -13.11
C VAL A 111 -24.47 -11.09 -11.58
N TRP A 112 -25.64 -11.13 -10.91
CA TRP A 112 -25.68 -11.32 -9.44
C TRP A 112 -25.00 -12.64 -9.03
N GLY A 113 -24.41 -12.63 -7.83
CA GLY A 113 -23.61 -13.73 -7.29
C GLY A 113 -22.24 -13.90 -7.95
N LYS A 114 -21.77 -12.93 -8.75
CA LYS A 114 -20.56 -13.04 -9.58
C LYS A 114 -19.73 -11.77 -9.51
N TYR A 115 -18.43 -11.92 -9.79
CA TYR A 115 -17.56 -10.76 -10.04
C TYR A 115 -17.85 -10.18 -11.44
N SER A 116 -18.03 -8.87 -11.51
CA SER A 116 -18.35 -8.12 -12.72
C SER A 116 -17.74 -6.71 -12.68
N ASN A 117 -17.92 -5.94 -13.76
CA ASN A 117 -17.38 -4.60 -13.98
C ASN A 117 -15.87 -4.47 -13.61
N GLN A 118 -15.01 -4.76 -14.58
CA GLN A 118 -13.56 -4.61 -14.46
C GLN A 118 -13.15 -3.15 -14.63
N ASP A 119 -12.49 -2.58 -13.62
CA ASP A 119 -11.82 -1.29 -13.72
C ASP A 119 -10.30 -1.44 -13.53
N ARG A 120 -9.51 -0.63 -14.23
CA ARG A 120 -8.06 -0.79 -14.39
C ARG A 120 -7.30 0.46 -13.97
N SER A 121 -6.12 0.27 -13.40
CA SER A 121 -5.21 1.37 -13.06
C SER A 121 -3.77 0.97 -13.37
N PHE A 122 -3.02 1.91 -13.95
CA PHE A 122 -1.58 1.79 -14.13
C PHE A 122 -0.86 2.67 -13.13
N TYR A 123 0.30 2.23 -12.64
CA TYR A 123 1.12 2.99 -11.69
C TYR A 123 2.59 3.03 -12.10
N GLY A 124 3.26 4.10 -11.69
CA GLY A 124 4.69 4.32 -11.92
C GLY A 124 5.35 5.01 -10.73
N ARG A 125 6.51 4.52 -10.31
CA ARG A 125 7.24 4.97 -9.11
C ARG A 125 8.72 5.12 -9.44
N LEU A 126 9.26 6.32 -9.20
CA LEU A 126 10.63 6.71 -9.48
C LEU A 126 11.34 7.15 -8.20
N ARG A 127 12.38 6.43 -7.78
CA ARG A 127 13.22 6.82 -6.65
C ARG A 127 14.22 7.87 -7.07
N VAL A 128 13.89 9.13 -6.80
CA VAL A 128 14.76 10.29 -7.05
C VAL A 128 15.94 10.39 -6.07
N TRP A 129 15.85 9.76 -4.89
CA TRP A 129 16.92 9.76 -3.89
C TRP A 129 16.98 8.44 -3.12
N LYS A 130 18.16 7.82 -3.02
CA LYS A 130 18.38 6.62 -2.20
C LYS A 130 18.65 6.97 -0.74
N GLU A 131 18.14 6.17 0.19
CA GLU A 131 18.43 6.34 1.61
C GLU A 131 19.94 6.38 1.89
N GLY A 132 20.35 7.28 2.78
CA GLY A 132 21.75 7.41 3.21
C GLY A 132 22.74 8.01 2.18
N TRP A 133 22.34 8.28 0.94
CA TRP A 133 23.25 8.59 -0.18
C TRP A 133 24.21 9.76 0.10
N TRP A 134 23.72 10.86 0.67
CA TRP A 134 24.56 12.01 1.04
C TRP A 134 25.09 11.94 2.48
N LYS A 135 24.23 11.53 3.43
CA LYS A 135 24.54 11.32 4.85
C LYS A 135 23.67 10.18 5.37
N GLY A 136 24.18 9.35 6.29
CA GLY A 136 23.45 8.19 6.83
C GLY A 136 22.09 8.50 7.47
N TRP A 137 21.81 9.76 7.85
CA TRP A 137 20.50 10.19 8.35
C TRP A 137 19.47 10.51 7.26
N THR A 138 19.86 10.76 6.00
CA THR A 138 18.90 11.15 4.95
C THR A 138 17.94 10.01 4.62
N PRO A 139 16.65 10.30 4.38
CA PRO A 139 15.65 9.33 3.96
C PRO A 139 15.83 8.90 2.50
N GLN A 140 15.14 7.83 2.09
CA GLN A 140 14.80 7.54 0.71
C GLN A 140 13.70 8.52 0.23
N ILE A 141 13.70 8.90 -1.06
CA ILE A 141 12.65 9.73 -1.66
C ILE A 141 12.19 9.12 -2.99
N VAL A 142 10.88 8.92 -3.13
CA VAL A 142 10.21 8.45 -4.35
C VAL A 142 9.17 9.48 -4.76
N VAL A 143 9.06 9.74 -6.06
CA VAL A 143 7.85 10.33 -6.65
C VAL A 143 7.07 9.22 -7.34
N GLY A 144 5.75 9.28 -7.27
CA GLY A 144 4.89 8.27 -7.88
C GLY A 144 3.61 8.86 -8.43
N LEU A 145 3.01 8.10 -9.34
CA LEU A 145 1.76 8.42 -10.01
C LEU A 145 0.92 7.16 -10.22
N ASP A 146 -0.39 7.32 -10.12
CA ASP A 146 -1.38 6.32 -10.50
C ASP A 146 -2.28 6.98 -11.56
N ASP A 147 -2.61 6.28 -12.65
CA ASP A 147 -3.55 6.69 -13.71
C ASP A 147 -3.30 8.13 -14.27
N PRO A 148 -2.13 8.43 -14.86
CA PRO A 148 -1.65 9.80 -15.12
C PRO A 148 -2.28 10.52 -16.32
N GLY A 149 -3.21 9.89 -17.04
CA GLY A 149 -3.83 10.44 -18.25
C GLY A 149 -4.99 9.57 -18.72
N THR A 150 -5.88 10.12 -19.55
CA THR A 150 -7.07 9.41 -20.03
C THR A 150 -7.07 9.25 -21.54
N HIS A 151 -7.94 8.41 -22.08
CA HIS A 151 -8.10 8.26 -23.53
C HIS A 151 -8.97 9.39 -24.08
N GLU A 152 -8.60 9.94 -25.24
CA GLU A 152 -9.37 11.00 -25.93
C GLU A 152 -10.84 10.62 -26.19
N ALA A 153 -11.09 9.33 -26.44
CA ALA A 153 -12.42 8.74 -26.59
C ALA A 153 -12.41 7.26 -26.21
N SER A 154 -13.60 6.67 -26.02
CA SER A 154 -13.77 5.23 -25.84
C SER A 154 -13.27 4.44 -27.06
N GLY A 155 -12.07 3.87 -26.96
CA GLY A 155 -11.37 3.19 -28.07
C GLY A 155 -10.37 4.06 -28.83
N GLY A 156 -10.14 5.31 -28.41
CA GLY A 156 -9.11 6.20 -28.95
C GLY A 156 -7.69 5.82 -28.50
N GLY A 157 -6.71 6.03 -29.37
CA GLY A 157 -5.30 5.73 -29.12
C GLY A 157 -4.48 6.88 -28.50
N GLY A 158 -5.00 8.11 -28.49
CA GLY A 158 -4.32 9.27 -27.92
C GLY A 158 -4.49 9.40 -26.40
N ILE A 159 -3.55 10.09 -25.77
CA ILE A 159 -3.50 10.36 -24.33
C ILE A 159 -3.87 11.83 -24.09
N ALA A 160 -5.07 12.06 -23.59
CA ALA A 160 -5.59 13.39 -23.29
C ALA A 160 -5.24 13.83 -21.86
N SER A 161 -5.07 15.15 -21.66
CA SER A 161 -5.20 15.71 -20.32
C SER A 161 -6.68 15.79 -19.92
N ARG A 162 -6.96 15.75 -18.60
CA ARG A 162 -8.33 15.76 -18.05
C ARG A 162 -9.20 16.92 -18.56
N ASN A 163 -8.61 18.04 -18.98
CA ASN A 163 -9.36 19.22 -19.40
C ASN A 163 -9.87 19.15 -20.86
N GLU A 164 -9.38 18.17 -21.64
CA GLU A 164 -9.55 18.14 -23.11
C GLU A 164 -10.44 16.98 -23.58
N SER A 165 -10.78 16.03 -22.69
CA SER A 165 -11.61 14.86 -23.03
C SER A 165 -12.39 14.36 -21.83
N GLY A 166 -13.66 14.02 -22.02
CA GLY A 166 -14.56 13.50 -20.98
C GLY A 166 -14.29 12.04 -20.59
N GLY A 167 -13.02 11.68 -20.44
CA GLY A 167 -12.57 10.33 -20.13
C GLY A 167 -12.64 9.97 -18.65
N ASN A 168 -12.83 8.68 -18.37
CA ASN A 168 -13.02 8.10 -17.04
C ASN A 168 -11.71 8.02 -16.23
N ALA A 169 -11.08 9.17 -15.93
CA ALA A 169 -9.88 9.26 -15.09
C ALA A 169 -10.22 9.09 -13.58
N PHE A 170 -10.70 7.92 -13.19
CA PHE A 170 -11.20 7.66 -11.83
C PHE A 170 -10.11 7.72 -10.75
N PHE A 171 -8.86 7.39 -11.05
CA PHE A 171 -7.81 7.19 -10.04
C PHE A 171 -6.59 8.12 -10.15
N MET A 172 -6.61 9.12 -11.03
CA MET A 172 -5.45 9.99 -11.29
C MET A 172 -4.88 10.60 -9.99
N ARG A 173 -3.69 10.12 -9.60
CA ARG A 173 -2.96 10.49 -8.39
C ARG A 173 -1.52 10.87 -8.71
N TYR A 174 -0.99 11.81 -7.93
CA TYR A 174 0.43 12.12 -7.86
C TYR A 174 0.88 12.19 -6.40
N TYR A 175 2.07 11.70 -6.08
CA TYR A 175 2.63 11.80 -4.74
C TYR A 175 4.15 11.94 -4.71
N ILE A 176 4.63 12.49 -3.59
CA ILE A 176 6.01 12.36 -3.15
C ILE A 176 6.01 11.64 -1.79
N ALA A 177 6.84 10.63 -1.66
CA ALA A 177 7.01 9.85 -0.45
C ALA A 177 8.46 9.90 0.03
N MET A 178 8.63 9.91 1.34
CA MET A 178 9.91 9.81 2.04
C MET A 178 9.87 8.63 3.01
N THR A 179 10.98 7.91 3.18
CA THR A 179 11.07 6.79 4.11
C THR A 179 12.45 6.71 4.75
N LYS A 180 12.49 6.37 6.04
CA LYS A 180 13.73 6.22 6.81
C LYS A 180 13.71 4.92 7.60
N HIS A 181 14.80 4.17 7.58
CA HIS A 181 14.95 2.94 8.35
C HIS A 181 15.87 3.11 9.56
N ILE A 182 15.56 2.36 10.62
CA ILE A 182 16.35 2.26 11.85
C ILE A 182 16.46 0.78 12.24
N ASP A 183 17.67 0.23 12.13
CA ASP A 183 17.97 -1.15 12.54
C ASP A 183 18.17 -1.26 14.05
N PHE A 184 17.43 -2.20 14.66
CA PHE A 184 17.59 -2.62 16.04
C PHE A 184 18.23 -4.00 16.05
N ALA A 185 19.56 -4.02 16.20
CA ALA A 185 20.39 -5.22 16.10
C ALA A 185 19.82 -6.42 16.88
N GLY A 186 19.45 -7.47 16.15
CA GLY A 186 18.87 -8.71 16.67
C GLY A 186 17.45 -8.63 17.21
N ILE A 187 16.71 -7.57 16.90
CA ILE A 187 15.28 -7.40 17.20
C ILE A 187 14.46 -7.22 15.91
N GLY A 188 14.91 -6.36 15.00
CA GLY A 188 14.20 -6.03 13.77
C GLY A 188 14.58 -4.66 13.21
N ASN A 189 13.85 -4.24 12.19
CA ASN A 189 14.03 -2.97 11.48
C ASN A 189 12.72 -2.17 11.54
N LEU A 190 12.83 -0.89 11.93
CA LEU A 190 11.72 0.07 11.92
C LEU A 190 11.84 0.96 10.68
N GLY A 191 10.90 0.88 9.75
CA GLY A 191 10.69 1.92 8.75
C GLY A 191 9.72 2.96 9.27
N THR A 192 9.98 4.23 8.96
CA THR A 192 9.04 5.33 9.15
C THR A 192 8.84 6.05 7.82
N HIS A 193 7.59 6.38 7.51
CA HIS A 193 7.17 6.87 6.21
C HIS A 193 6.35 8.15 6.37
N VAL A 194 6.54 9.09 5.44
CA VAL A 194 5.68 10.25 5.28
C VAL A 194 5.54 10.54 3.80
N SER A 195 4.33 10.84 3.34
CA SER A 195 4.07 11.20 1.95
C SER A 195 3.06 12.34 1.84
N TYR A 196 3.20 13.13 0.79
CA TYR A 196 2.22 14.12 0.39
C TYR A 196 1.57 13.66 -0.92
N VAL A 197 0.25 13.55 -0.91
CA VAL A 197 -0.55 12.96 -1.98
C VAL A 197 -1.53 13.98 -2.54
N ILE A 198 -1.73 13.94 -3.86
CA ILE A 198 -2.61 14.81 -4.64
C ILE A 198 -3.49 13.91 -5.52
N ASP A 199 -4.75 13.73 -5.12
CA ASP A 199 -5.75 12.96 -5.85
C ASP A 199 -6.59 13.91 -6.71
N ARG A 200 -6.74 13.57 -8.00
CA ARG A 200 -7.50 14.35 -8.99
C ARG A 200 -8.54 13.48 -9.74
N PRO A 201 -9.38 12.69 -9.05
CA PRO A 201 -10.35 11.80 -9.66
C PRO A 201 -11.39 12.56 -10.51
N ALA A 202 -11.87 11.97 -11.59
CA ALA A 202 -12.82 12.59 -12.52
C ALA A 202 -14.10 13.10 -11.81
N ASN A 203 -14.75 12.24 -11.01
CA ASN A 203 -16.14 12.45 -10.58
C ASN A 203 -16.31 12.84 -9.10
N TYR A 204 -15.22 13.05 -8.36
CA TYR A 204 -15.24 13.38 -6.93
C TYR A 204 -14.28 14.54 -6.60
N PRO A 205 -14.41 15.22 -5.43
CA PRO A 205 -13.55 16.34 -5.07
C PRO A 205 -12.06 15.98 -5.04
N GLN A 206 -11.20 16.93 -5.44
CA GLN A 206 -9.75 16.76 -5.37
C GLN A 206 -9.29 16.70 -3.90
N ALA A 207 -8.69 15.59 -3.48
CA ALA A 207 -8.12 15.44 -2.15
C ALA A 207 -6.61 15.72 -2.16
N LYS A 208 -6.10 16.35 -1.09
CA LYS A 208 -4.67 16.56 -0.87
C LYS A 208 -4.37 16.36 0.61
N GLY A 209 -3.39 15.53 0.94
CA GLY A 209 -3.16 15.13 2.33
C GLY A 209 -1.72 14.70 2.61
N ILE A 210 -1.36 14.75 3.89
CA ILE A 210 -0.15 14.12 4.42
C ILE A 210 -0.56 12.75 4.97
N ALA A 211 0.00 11.69 4.41
CA ALA A 211 -0.04 10.37 5.01
C ALA A 211 1.24 10.12 5.82
N ILE A 212 1.11 9.40 6.94
CA ILE A 212 2.23 8.95 7.76
C ILE A 212 2.05 7.48 8.12
N GLY A 213 3.15 6.76 8.32
CA GLY A 213 3.09 5.39 8.80
C GLY A 213 4.41 4.88 9.33
N ALA A 214 4.38 3.69 9.93
CA ALA A 214 5.58 2.96 10.28
C ALA A 214 5.35 1.46 10.17
N ASN A 215 6.39 0.74 9.75
CA ASN A 215 6.43 -0.71 9.74
C ASN A 215 7.54 -1.22 10.68
N PHE A 216 7.32 -2.38 11.31
CA PHE A 216 8.36 -3.08 12.04
C PHE A 216 8.53 -4.49 11.48
N LYS A 217 9.61 -4.70 10.73
CA LYS A 217 10.03 -6.01 10.24
C LYS A 217 10.84 -6.72 11.32
N ILE A 218 10.31 -7.82 11.84
CA ILE A 218 10.94 -8.56 12.93
C ILE A 218 12.16 -9.33 12.41
N HIS A 219 13.28 -9.26 13.14
CA HIS A 219 14.49 -10.03 12.83
C HIS A 219 15.26 -10.38 14.10
N THR A 220 14.98 -11.57 14.62
CA THR A 220 15.59 -12.16 15.82
C THR A 220 16.70 -13.16 15.46
N LEU A 221 17.79 -13.19 16.25
CA LEU A 221 19.02 -13.93 15.90
C LEU A 221 18.99 -15.43 16.21
N GLY A 222 18.12 -15.89 17.11
CA GLY A 222 18.07 -17.31 17.51
C GLY A 222 17.38 -18.18 16.46
N GLU A 223 17.77 -19.45 16.34
CA GLU A 223 17.30 -20.35 15.28
C GLU A 223 16.03 -21.16 15.61
N SER A 224 15.37 -20.86 16.73
CA SER A 224 14.18 -21.59 17.18
C SER A 224 13.04 -21.54 16.16
N TRP A 225 12.11 -22.51 16.20
CA TRP A 225 10.92 -22.47 15.36
C TRP A 225 10.10 -21.17 15.58
N GLY A 226 9.96 -20.73 16.83
CA GLY A 226 9.26 -19.49 17.17
C GLY A 226 9.94 -18.24 16.61
N ASN A 227 11.28 -18.22 16.58
CA ASN A 227 12.04 -17.14 15.97
C ASN A 227 11.91 -17.15 14.43
N LYS A 228 11.96 -18.32 13.81
CA LYS A 228 11.75 -18.49 12.35
C LYS A 228 10.33 -18.06 11.93
N LEU A 229 9.33 -18.34 12.75
CA LEU A 229 7.96 -17.83 12.61
C LEU A 229 7.93 -16.29 12.76
N LEU A 230 8.47 -15.75 13.86
CA LEU A 230 8.46 -14.31 14.12
C LEU A 230 9.18 -13.50 13.01
N ASN A 231 10.29 -14.02 12.49
CA ASN A 231 11.09 -13.36 11.44
C ASN A 231 10.38 -13.27 10.07
N GLY A 232 9.22 -13.93 9.89
CA GLY A 232 8.36 -13.73 8.73
C GLY A 232 7.50 -12.46 8.80
N PHE A 233 7.25 -11.91 9.99
CA PHE A 233 6.34 -10.79 10.19
C PHE A 233 6.96 -9.41 9.88
N ASN A 234 6.20 -8.62 9.12
CA ASN A 234 6.29 -7.18 9.08
C ASN A 234 4.96 -6.58 9.57
N LEU A 235 4.98 -5.96 10.75
CA LEU A 235 3.80 -5.32 11.36
C LEU A 235 3.69 -3.88 10.86
N MET A 236 2.50 -3.40 10.57
CA MET A 236 2.27 -2.11 9.91
C MET A 236 1.14 -1.35 10.60
N ALA A 237 1.29 -0.03 10.76
CA ALA A 237 0.15 0.86 10.80
C ALA A 237 0.48 2.26 10.29
N GLU A 238 -0.58 3.00 10.00
CA GLU A 238 -0.54 4.27 9.30
C GLU A 238 -1.78 5.10 9.57
N TYR A 239 -1.62 6.38 9.29
CA TYR A 239 -2.69 7.30 9.00
C TYR A 239 -2.56 7.69 7.53
N ASP A 240 -3.43 7.14 6.66
CA ASP A 240 -3.44 7.36 5.20
C ASP A 240 -4.07 8.72 4.83
N ALA A 241 -3.73 9.76 5.59
CA ALA A 241 -4.45 11.03 5.67
C ALA A 241 -5.95 10.90 6.05
N ARG A 242 -6.53 9.71 6.28
CA ARG A 242 -7.97 9.56 6.59
C ARG A 242 -8.27 8.64 7.77
N THR A 243 -7.76 7.43 7.73
CA THR A 243 -8.12 6.29 8.57
C THR A 243 -6.89 5.72 9.24
N VAL A 244 -7.06 5.20 10.47
CA VAL A 244 -5.98 4.51 11.18
C VAL A 244 -6.03 3.05 10.79
N ASN A 245 -5.12 2.66 9.89
CA ASN A 245 -5.11 1.33 9.29
C ASN A 245 -4.04 0.50 9.99
N ILE A 246 -4.42 -0.65 10.56
CA ILE A 246 -3.48 -1.60 11.15
C ILE A 246 -3.41 -2.85 10.27
N GLY A 247 -2.23 -3.46 10.16
CA GLY A 247 -2.07 -4.64 9.32
C GLY A 247 -0.78 -5.40 9.57
N ALA A 248 -0.70 -6.56 8.92
CA ALA A 248 0.45 -7.44 9.00
C ALA A 248 0.73 -8.04 7.63
N HIS A 249 2.02 -8.19 7.34
CA HIS A 249 2.54 -8.87 6.18
C HIS A 249 3.39 -10.04 6.64
N TYR A 250 3.27 -11.20 5.99
CA TYR A 250 3.95 -12.42 6.39
C TYR A 250 4.70 -13.08 5.23
N GLN A 251 6.03 -13.18 5.38
CA GLN A 251 6.93 -13.74 4.38
C GLN A 251 7.05 -15.27 4.51
N LEU A 252 6.59 -15.97 3.47
CA LEU A 252 6.76 -17.41 3.28
C LEU A 252 7.87 -17.66 2.25
N TRP A 253 8.49 -18.84 2.32
CA TRP A 253 9.46 -19.35 1.33
C TRP A 253 10.49 -18.31 0.85
N LYS A 254 11.20 -17.66 1.78
CA LYS A 254 12.22 -16.63 1.49
C LYS A 254 11.70 -15.43 0.67
N ASP A 255 10.52 -14.92 1.00
CA ASP A 255 9.86 -13.77 0.31
C ASP A 255 9.30 -14.10 -1.08
N HIS A 256 9.29 -15.37 -1.52
CA HIS A 256 8.65 -15.78 -2.77
C HIS A 256 7.13 -15.87 -2.69
N ILE A 257 6.58 -16.14 -1.51
CA ILE A 257 5.13 -16.18 -1.23
C ILE A 257 4.88 -15.23 -0.06
N ASN A 258 3.86 -14.39 -0.16
CA ASN A 258 3.58 -13.36 0.82
C ASN A 258 2.08 -13.24 1.09
N LEU A 259 1.73 -13.15 2.36
CA LEU A 259 0.36 -12.89 2.82
C LEU A 259 0.27 -11.44 3.33
N ILE A 260 -0.85 -10.78 3.06
CA ILE A 260 -1.16 -9.45 3.61
C ILE A 260 -2.56 -9.45 4.22
N ALA A 261 -2.70 -8.80 5.38
CA ALA A 261 -3.98 -8.60 6.07
C ALA A 261 -4.02 -7.20 6.70
N GLU A 262 -5.19 -6.57 6.63
CA GLU A 262 -5.48 -5.22 7.12
C GLU A 262 -6.82 -5.17 7.87
N LEU A 263 -6.90 -4.29 8.86
CA LEU A 263 -8.13 -3.75 9.41
C LEU A 263 -8.12 -2.22 9.28
N ASN A 264 -8.76 -1.68 8.25
CA ASN A 264 -8.95 -0.24 8.07
C ASN A 264 -9.87 0.27 9.20
N ASN A 265 -9.46 1.37 9.87
CA ASN A 265 -10.07 1.86 11.11
C ASN A 265 -10.25 0.79 12.22
N GLY A 266 -9.46 -0.30 12.19
CA GLY A 266 -9.62 -1.44 13.09
C GLY A 266 -10.92 -2.25 12.89
N LYS A 267 -11.64 -2.05 11.77
CA LYS A 267 -12.98 -2.63 11.52
C LYS A 267 -13.09 -3.37 10.19
N TYR A 268 -12.67 -2.74 9.09
CA TYR A 268 -12.95 -3.22 7.74
C TYR A 268 -11.80 -4.10 7.26
N PHE A 269 -12.05 -5.40 7.18
CA PHE A 269 -11.03 -6.38 6.82
C PHE A 269 -10.75 -6.39 5.32
N SER A 270 -9.47 -6.30 4.97
CA SER A 270 -8.97 -6.55 3.61
C SER A 270 -7.73 -7.42 3.67
N GLY A 271 -7.46 -8.22 2.64
CA GLY A 271 -6.30 -9.09 2.64
C GLY A 271 -6.18 -10.00 1.42
N GLY A 272 -5.05 -10.67 1.28
CA GLY A 272 -4.77 -11.49 0.13
C GLY A 272 -3.37 -12.09 0.10
N ILE A 273 -2.97 -12.51 -1.09
CA ILE A 273 -1.74 -13.25 -1.36
C ILE A 273 -1.04 -12.68 -2.59
N TYR A 274 0.29 -12.59 -2.52
CA TYR A 274 1.12 -12.26 -3.66
C TYR A 274 2.44 -13.02 -3.66
N PHE A 275 3.08 -13.03 -4.82
CA PHE A 275 4.27 -13.80 -5.11
C PHE A 275 5.36 -12.85 -5.60
N LYS A 276 6.63 -13.18 -5.32
CA LYS A 276 7.79 -12.47 -5.86
C LYS A 276 8.68 -13.42 -6.66
N ILE A 277 8.99 -13.02 -7.89
CA ILE A 277 9.97 -13.69 -8.76
C ILE A 277 11.09 -12.69 -9.04
N HIS A 278 12.33 -13.08 -8.77
CA HIS A 278 13.51 -12.33 -9.22
C HIS A 278 13.96 -12.88 -10.56
N LEU A 279 13.87 -12.06 -11.61
CA LEU A 279 14.32 -12.39 -12.96
C LEU A 279 15.87 -12.36 -13.02
N LYS A 280 16.45 -13.06 -14.00
CA LYS A 280 17.90 -13.19 -14.16
C LYS A 280 18.55 -11.99 -14.84
#